data_AF-A0A396M8U6-F1
#
_entry.id   AF-A0A396M8U6-F1
#
_cell.length_a   1.000
_cell.length_b   1.000
_cell.length_c   1.000
_cell.angle_alpha   90.00
_cell.angle_beta   90.00
_cell.angle_gamma   90.00
#
_symmetry.space_group_name_H-M   'P 1'
#
loop_
_entity.id
_entity.type
_entity.pdbx_description
1 polymer ?
#
loop_
_entity_poly.entity_id
_entity_poly.type
_entity_poly.pdbx_seq_one_letter_code
_entity_poly.pdbx_strand_id
1 'polypeptide(L)'
;MNIEEVYGFIRSEDAVLWVGTGFSLYANYPSGKALADQINANLPDKEKETDPRLMEVAYKYELINGRKQLIEFLSQIIEATPFSDEKWHKELALIPHIKTIITTNYDNLFEKNYGDKCVVIRTDADIKNIDENKTAIFKIHGDFLVPDKLIITRDDYAKWLGEFPKTPLYNLVVSRLITKSVIFLGYSIEDINALTLINTINSQLGENRRQWFYVSPDIPDIKVKELQSKNITAIPVAGEQFIENLTSDLNNHVLEDITTSHYGVTSKLLYAKNRDVNVKIEPSERGYKIAGLALLKKDLDNKLTFNININTPNAISAFLNHIQSKDLVIPASAISDLEYKVGPLLHPYIKKENISEIILTDIPFETTFDIRFSDIDFDYNDIPVKIYRSNNIVEIFSSLNVGTIYLKISLNNVSKKSIDFLMRVKRHDQYRYNNTSDELKFHKLISLIFQQYKFRIISGNYNIEHSIPVRKDEHINFYTKYMNFFTQLRFIERKLGVAFKDYTISEQDIINVKDIYTKLVSPNYKSAKKSKKIHLLNATFDWPK
;
A
#
# COMPACT_ATOMS: atom_id res chain seq x y z
N MET A 1 -26.99 -18.84 -6.27
CA MET A 1 -26.26 -17.87 -7.09
C MET A 1 -25.65 -16.85 -6.14
N ASN A 2 -24.35 -16.59 -6.25
CA ASN A 2 -23.59 -15.79 -5.27
C ASN A 2 -23.39 -14.36 -5.80
N ILE A 3 -23.33 -13.38 -4.90
CA ILE A 3 -23.11 -11.96 -5.22
C ILE A 3 -21.83 -11.73 -6.04
N GLU A 4 -20.85 -12.63 -5.89
CA GLU A 4 -19.62 -12.69 -6.68
C GLU A 4 -19.86 -12.77 -8.21
N GLU A 5 -20.91 -13.47 -8.66
CA GLU A 5 -21.24 -13.56 -10.09
C GLU A 5 -21.72 -12.20 -10.62
N VAL A 6 -22.46 -11.44 -9.80
CA VAL A 6 -22.91 -10.08 -10.12
C VAL A 6 -21.71 -9.16 -10.32
N TYR A 7 -20.71 -9.24 -9.44
CA TYR A 7 -19.48 -8.47 -9.58
C TYR A 7 -18.68 -8.89 -10.82
N GLY A 8 -18.63 -10.20 -11.14
CA GLY A 8 -18.04 -10.70 -12.38
C GLY A 8 -18.62 -10.07 -13.65
N PHE A 9 -19.95 -9.87 -13.72
CA PHE A 9 -20.58 -9.13 -14.82
C PHE A 9 -20.15 -7.67 -14.87
N ILE A 10 -19.93 -7.02 -13.72
CA ILE A 10 -19.42 -5.65 -13.69
C ILE A 10 -17.94 -5.59 -14.14
N ARG A 11 -17.07 -6.48 -13.64
CA ARG A 11 -15.64 -6.52 -14.03
C ARG A 11 -15.42 -6.73 -15.52
N SER A 12 -16.35 -7.45 -16.16
CA SER A 12 -16.38 -7.70 -17.60
C SER A 12 -17.13 -6.63 -18.41
N GLU A 13 -17.60 -5.55 -17.78
CA GLU A 13 -18.46 -4.50 -18.37
C GLU A 13 -19.71 -5.09 -19.09
N ASP A 14 -20.22 -6.19 -18.54
CA ASP A 14 -21.39 -6.92 -19.01
C ASP A 14 -22.64 -6.66 -18.15
N ALA A 15 -22.67 -5.52 -17.47
CA ALA A 15 -23.74 -5.12 -16.56
C ALA A 15 -24.31 -3.73 -16.87
N VAL A 16 -25.61 -3.57 -16.61
CA VAL A 16 -26.36 -2.31 -16.59
C VAL A 16 -26.88 -2.10 -15.18
N LEU A 17 -26.67 -0.92 -14.60
CA LEU A 17 -27.32 -0.55 -13.35
C LEU A 17 -28.68 0.09 -13.65
N TRP A 18 -29.73 -0.40 -13.01
CA TRP A 18 -31.04 0.24 -12.97
C TRP A 18 -31.28 0.78 -11.57
N VAL A 19 -31.20 2.10 -11.41
CA VAL A 19 -31.16 2.73 -10.08
C VAL A 19 -32.43 3.53 -9.83
N GLY A 20 -33.11 3.22 -8.73
CA GLY A 20 -34.30 3.94 -8.26
C GLY A 20 -34.02 4.85 -7.06
N THR A 21 -35.07 5.52 -6.59
CA THR A 21 -34.97 6.58 -5.56
C THR A 21 -34.50 6.06 -4.22
N GLY A 22 -34.65 4.74 -3.97
CA GLY A 22 -34.16 4.08 -2.77
C GLY A 22 -32.64 4.23 -2.58
N PHE A 23 -31.88 4.38 -3.66
CA PHE A 23 -30.43 4.59 -3.59
C PHE A 23 -30.06 6.07 -3.33
N SER A 24 -31.00 7.00 -3.44
CA SER A 24 -30.78 8.42 -3.09
C SER A 24 -31.17 8.75 -1.64
N LEU A 25 -31.81 7.82 -0.92
CA LEU A 25 -32.33 8.06 0.43
C LEU A 25 -31.22 8.39 1.45
N TYR A 26 -30.07 7.71 1.36
CA TYR A 26 -28.93 7.99 2.24
C TYR A 26 -28.42 9.44 2.08
N ALA A 27 -28.67 10.04 0.93
CA ALA A 27 -28.30 11.41 0.59
C ALA A 27 -29.40 12.43 0.97
N ASN A 28 -30.39 12.04 1.78
CA ASN A 28 -31.56 12.81 2.22
C ASN A 28 -32.58 13.17 1.12
N TYR A 29 -32.47 12.60 -0.08
CA TYR A 29 -33.48 12.82 -1.11
C TYR A 29 -34.79 12.12 -0.74
N PRO A 30 -35.95 12.73 -1.06
CA PRO A 30 -37.23 12.16 -0.70
C PRO A 30 -37.51 10.88 -1.48
N SER A 31 -38.13 9.91 -0.80
CA SER A 31 -38.77 8.78 -1.49
C SER A 31 -39.97 9.27 -2.30
N GLY A 32 -40.44 8.46 -3.25
CA GLY A 32 -41.68 8.78 -3.98
C GLY A 32 -42.89 8.96 -3.06
N LYS A 33 -42.94 8.25 -1.91
CA LYS A 33 -44.00 8.42 -0.91
C LYS A 33 -43.86 9.76 -0.17
N ALA A 34 -42.66 10.11 0.28
CA ALA A 34 -42.41 11.39 0.94
C ALA A 34 -42.73 12.57 0.01
N LEU A 35 -42.41 12.45 -1.28
CA LEU A 35 -42.77 13.43 -2.30
C LEU A 35 -44.30 13.54 -2.46
N ALA A 36 -45.01 12.41 -2.49
CA ALA A 36 -46.46 12.39 -2.53
C ALA A 36 -47.08 13.09 -1.29
N ASP A 37 -46.57 12.81 -0.09
CA ASP A 37 -47.05 13.42 1.14
C ASP A 37 -46.86 14.94 1.14
N GLN A 38 -45.72 15.44 0.63
CA GLN A 38 -45.45 16.88 0.52
C GLN A 38 -46.36 17.58 -0.50
N ILE A 39 -46.61 16.97 -1.66
CA ILE A 39 -47.57 17.49 -2.65
C ILE A 39 -48.97 17.53 -2.04
N ASN A 40 -49.38 16.43 -1.39
CA ASN A 40 -50.69 16.29 -0.76
C ASN A 40 -50.91 17.35 0.32
N ALA A 41 -49.89 17.68 1.11
CA ALA A 41 -49.98 18.73 2.13
C ALA A 41 -50.30 20.11 1.56
N ASN A 42 -49.92 20.37 0.31
CA ASN A 42 -50.14 21.63 -0.41
C ASN A 42 -51.40 21.62 -1.30
N LEU A 43 -52.19 20.54 -1.28
CA LEU A 43 -53.52 20.52 -1.89
C LEU A 43 -54.55 21.21 -0.98
N PRO A 44 -55.65 21.76 -1.53
CA PRO A 44 -56.80 22.20 -0.75
C PRO A 44 -57.34 21.04 0.11
N ASP A 45 -57.82 21.32 1.34
CA ASP A 45 -58.23 20.27 2.29
C ASP A 45 -59.25 19.27 1.75
N LYS A 46 -60.11 19.70 0.82
CA LYS A 46 -61.11 18.84 0.16
C LYS A 46 -60.51 17.85 -0.84
N GLU A 47 -59.33 18.13 -1.36
CA GLU A 47 -58.67 17.34 -2.42
C GLU A 47 -57.56 16.43 -1.88
N LYS A 48 -57.18 16.61 -0.60
CA LYS A 48 -56.18 15.79 0.09
C LYS A 48 -56.60 14.33 0.12
N GLU A 49 -55.63 13.45 -0.10
CA GLU A 49 -55.80 12.00 -0.02
C GLU A 49 -55.34 11.46 1.34
N THR A 50 -56.04 10.46 1.85
CA THR A 50 -55.67 9.76 3.09
C THR A 50 -54.44 8.88 2.90
N ASP A 51 -54.30 8.25 1.73
CA ASP A 51 -53.12 7.48 1.33
C ASP A 51 -52.61 8.02 -0.02
N PRO A 52 -51.86 9.12 -0.01
CA PRO A 52 -51.48 9.81 -1.24
C PRO A 52 -50.54 8.96 -2.08
N ARG A 53 -50.90 8.79 -3.36
CA ARG A 53 -50.06 8.19 -4.39
C ARG A 53 -49.47 9.28 -5.26
N LEU A 54 -48.16 9.26 -5.48
CA LEU A 54 -47.42 10.33 -6.17
C LEU A 54 -48.10 10.79 -7.47
N MET A 55 -48.49 9.84 -8.33
CA MET A 55 -49.12 10.14 -9.62
C MET A 55 -50.46 10.88 -9.50
N GLU A 56 -51.28 10.53 -8.51
CA GLU A 56 -52.62 11.10 -8.32
C GLU A 56 -52.54 12.48 -7.67
N VAL A 57 -51.74 12.64 -6.61
CA VAL A 57 -51.60 13.95 -5.95
C VAL A 57 -50.87 14.96 -6.84
N ALA A 58 -49.89 14.52 -7.64
CA ALA A 58 -49.24 15.37 -8.64
C ALA A 58 -50.22 15.81 -9.72
N TYR A 59 -51.08 14.91 -10.21
CA TYR A 59 -52.14 15.23 -11.17
C TYR A 59 -53.12 16.27 -10.61
N LYS A 60 -53.61 16.07 -9.38
CA LYS A 60 -54.50 17.04 -8.70
C LYS A 60 -53.83 18.40 -8.54
N TYR A 61 -52.57 18.42 -8.13
CA TYR A 61 -51.81 19.65 -7.96
C TYR A 61 -51.66 20.39 -9.30
N GLU A 62 -51.32 19.68 -10.38
CA GLU A 62 -51.21 20.24 -11.72
C GLU A 62 -52.55 20.80 -12.21
N LEU A 63 -53.67 20.11 -11.96
CA LEU A 63 -55.00 20.57 -12.37
C LEU A 63 -55.40 21.88 -11.69
N ILE A 64 -54.99 22.08 -10.43
CA ILE A 64 -55.35 23.25 -9.62
C ILE A 64 -54.40 24.42 -9.90
N ASN A 65 -53.09 24.16 -9.91
CA ASN A 65 -52.07 25.19 -9.90
C ASN A 65 -51.39 25.40 -11.26
N GLY A 66 -51.52 24.44 -12.17
CA GLY A 66 -50.79 24.39 -13.43
C GLY A 66 -49.45 23.65 -13.34
N ARG A 67 -48.97 23.19 -14.50
CA ARG A 67 -47.75 22.38 -14.60
C ARG A 67 -46.48 23.12 -14.20
N LYS A 68 -46.40 24.41 -14.55
CA LYS A 68 -45.26 25.27 -14.19
C LYS A 68 -45.06 25.30 -12.67
N GLN A 69 -46.14 25.51 -11.92
CA GLN A 69 -46.14 25.56 -10.46
C GLN A 69 -45.78 24.21 -9.86
N LEU A 70 -46.27 23.09 -10.42
CA LEU A 70 -45.86 21.75 -10.00
C LEU A 70 -44.35 21.57 -10.12
N ILE A 71 -43.77 21.92 -11.28
CA ILE A 71 -42.33 21.79 -11.52
C ILE A 71 -41.51 22.67 -10.57
N GLU A 72 -41.93 23.93 -10.38
CA GLU A 72 -41.27 24.85 -9.44
C GLU A 72 -41.29 24.29 -8.02
N PHE A 73 -42.43 23.75 -7.58
CA PHE A 73 -42.57 23.12 -6.27
C PHE A 73 -41.66 21.90 -6.09
N LEU A 74 -41.62 21.00 -7.08
CA LEU A 74 -40.74 19.83 -7.05
C LEU A 74 -39.26 20.22 -7.05
N SER A 75 -38.89 21.21 -7.86
CA SER A 75 -37.52 21.72 -7.93
C SER A 75 -37.09 22.30 -6.58
N GLN A 76 -37.97 23.06 -5.91
CA GLN A 76 -37.71 23.58 -4.56
C GLN A 76 -37.49 22.48 -3.52
N ILE A 77 -38.25 21.39 -3.58
CA ILE A 77 -38.06 20.24 -2.67
C ILE A 77 -36.66 19.64 -2.85
N ILE A 78 -36.26 19.46 -4.11
CA ILE A 78 -34.97 18.88 -4.48
C ILE A 78 -33.83 19.83 -4.09
N GLU A 79 -33.95 21.13 -4.36
CA GLU A 79 -32.95 22.15 -3.99
C GLU A 79 -32.84 22.36 -2.47
N ALA A 80 -33.95 22.24 -1.74
CA ALA A 80 -33.97 22.32 -0.28
C ALA A 80 -33.40 21.08 0.41
N THR A 81 -33.08 20.03 -0.34
CA THR A 81 -32.48 18.80 0.22
C THR A 81 -31.12 19.16 0.83
N PRO A 82 -30.92 18.96 2.16
CA PRO A 82 -29.70 19.35 2.83
C PRO A 82 -28.48 18.68 2.20
N PHE A 83 -27.36 19.41 2.13
CA PHE A 83 -26.10 18.82 1.69
C PHE A 83 -25.77 17.59 2.56
N SER A 84 -25.72 16.43 1.91
CA SER A 84 -25.35 15.16 2.51
C SER A 84 -24.01 14.70 1.91
N ASP A 85 -23.31 13.80 2.61
CA ASP A 85 -22.14 13.18 1.99
C ASP A 85 -22.61 12.19 0.93
N GLU A 86 -22.47 12.58 -0.34
CA GLU A 86 -22.81 11.80 -1.54
C GLU A 86 -21.86 10.61 -1.78
N LYS A 87 -21.32 10.01 -0.71
CA LYS A 87 -20.26 8.99 -0.69
C LYS A 87 -20.46 7.90 -1.75
N TRP A 88 -21.63 7.28 -1.82
CA TRP A 88 -21.83 6.12 -2.69
C TRP A 88 -21.97 6.48 -4.17
N HIS A 89 -22.54 7.64 -4.49
CA HIS A 89 -22.51 8.20 -5.85
C HIS A 89 -21.10 8.61 -6.26
N LYS A 90 -20.29 9.19 -5.35
CA LYS A 90 -18.86 9.47 -5.57
C LYS A 90 -18.09 8.18 -5.86
N GLU A 91 -18.26 7.14 -5.04
CA GLU A 91 -17.60 5.84 -5.24
C GLU A 91 -18.00 5.19 -6.56
N LEU A 92 -19.29 5.20 -6.92
CA LEU A 92 -19.76 4.73 -8.22
C LEU A 92 -19.10 5.48 -9.38
N ALA A 93 -18.95 6.80 -9.29
CA ALA A 93 -18.28 7.62 -10.30
C ALA A 93 -16.77 7.32 -10.46
N LEU A 94 -16.17 6.56 -9.54
CA LEU A 94 -14.81 6.04 -9.65
C LEU A 94 -14.74 4.68 -10.37
N ILE A 95 -15.87 4.07 -10.72
CA ILE A 95 -15.99 2.73 -11.34
C ILE A 95 -16.34 2.86 -12.84
N PRO A 96 -15.35 3.03 -13.74
CA PRO A 96 -15.59 3.18 -15.18
C PRO A 96 -16.07 1.90 -15.89
N HIS A 97 -16.10 0.77 -15.16
CA HIS A 97 -16.65 -0.51 -15.64
C HIS A 97 -18.16 -0.43 -15.92
N ILE A 98 -18.86 0.48 -15.21
CA ILE A 98 -20.30 0.68 -15.40
C ILE A 98 -20.50 1.66 -16.55
N LYS A 99 -20.79 1.11 -17.73
CA LYS A 99 -21.00 1.90 -18.96
C LYS A 99 -22.41 2.45 -19.12
N THR A 100 -23.37 1.91 -18.38
CA THR A 100 -24.78 2.29 -18.52
C THR A 100 -25.47 2.27 -17.17
N ILE A 101 -26.11 3.40 -16.87
CA ILE A 101 -27.01 3.59 -15.73
C ILE A 101 -28.36 4.00 -16.30
N ILE A 102 -29.42 3.31 -15.92
CA ILE A 102 -30.80 3.70 -16.20
C ILE A 102 -31.41 4.11 -14.86
N THR A 103 -32.06 5.26 -14.81
CA THR A 103 -32.66 5.74 -13.57
C THR A 103 -34.02 6.38 -13.80
N THR A 104 -34.90 6.19 -12.81
CA THR A 104 -36.19 6.87 -12.69
C THR A 104 -36.12 8.05 -11.73
N ASN A 105 -34.93 8.40 -11.23
CA ASN A 105 -34.72 9.46 -10.28
C ASN A 105 -34.70 10.82 -10.97
N TYR A 106 -35.29 11.82 -10.30
CA TYR A 106 -35.27 13.21 -10.78
C TYR A 106 -34.07 14.00 -10.28
N ASP A 107 -33.43 13.54 -9.20
CA ASP A 107 -32.23 14.16 -8.64
C ASP A 107 -31.06 14.23 -9.63
N ASN A 108 -30.03 15.00 -9.28
CA ASN A 108 -28.84 15.21 -10.10
C ASN A 108 -27.56 14.58 -9.49
N LEU A 109 -27.72 13.60 -8.59
CA LEU A 109 -26.59 13.01 -7.85
C LEU A 109 -25.59 12.36 -8.79
N PHE A 110 -26.07 11.67 -9.82
CA PHE A 110 -25.19 11.06 -10.81
C PHE A 110 -24.42 12.11 -11.61
N GLU A 111 -25.12 13.10 -12.14
CA GLU A 111 -24.57 14.17 -12.98
C GLU A 111 -23.49 14.96 -12.23
N LYS A 112 -23.79 15.31 -10.97
CA LYS A 112 -22.87 16.05 -10.10
C LYS A 112 -21.60 15.27 -9.79
N ASN A 113 -21.73 13.97 -9.48
CA ASN A 113 -20.58 13.15 -9.04
C ASN A 113 -19.76 12.59 -10.20
N TYR A 114 -20.39 12.28 -11.34
CA TYR A 114 -19.69 11.82 -12.53
C TYR A 114 -19.02 12.97 -13.30
N GLY A 115 -19.63 14.16 -13.33
CA GLY A 115 -19.10 15.31 -14.06
C GLY A 115 -18.84 14.98 -15.52
N ASP A 116 -17.60 15.19 -15.98
CA ASP A 116 -17.18 14.93 -17.36
C ASP A 116 -17.08 13.44 -17.74
N LYS A 117 -17.17 12.53 -16.76
CA LYS A 117 -17.11 11.07 -16.94
C LYS A 117 -18.43 10.46 -17.42
N CYS A 118 -19.50 11.24 -17.51
CA CYS A 118 -20.80 10.75 -17.98
C CYS A 118 -21.37 11.56 -19.15
N VAL A 119 -22.38 10.97 -19.79
CA VAL A 119 -23.29 11.63 -20.71
C VAL A 119 -24.70 11.35 -20.23
N VAL A 120 -25.48 12.41 -20.04
CA VAL A 120 -26.87 12.31 -19.56
C VAL A 120 -27.83 12.34 -20.73
N ILE A 121 -28.68 11.33 -20.82
CA ILE A 121 -29.60 11.09 -21.92
C ILE A 121 -31.01 11.30 -21.38
N ARG A 122 -31.60 12.44 -21.73
CA ARG A 122 -32.93 12.86 -21.27
C ARG A 122 -33.97 12.68 -22.37
N THR A 123 -33.55 12.85 -23.62
CA THR A 123 -34.40 12.80 -24.81
C THR A 123 -33.71 12.08 -25.96
N ASP A 124 -34.46 11.80 -27.04
CA ASP A 124 -33.91 11.24 -28.28
C ASP A 124 -32.77 12.09 -28.87
N ALA A 125 -32.80 13.41 -28.68
CA ALA A 125 -31.79 14.32 -29.19
C ALA A 125 -30.42 14.14 -28.53
N ASP A 126 -30.38 13.59 -27.32
CA ASP A 126 -29.16 13.38 -26.54
C ASP A 126 -28.42 12.09 -26.94
N ILE A 127 -29.07 11.17 -27.65
CA ILE A 127 -28.52 9.87 -28.04
C ILE A 127 -27.22 10.03 -28.85
N LYS A 128 -27.14 11.08 -29.68
CA LYS A 128 -25.94 11.38 -30.49
C LYS A 128 -24.69 11.71 -29.66
N ASN A 129 -24.86 12.03 -28.38
CA ASN A 129 -23.76 12.42 -27.49
C ASN A 129 -23.13 11.22 -26.78
N ILE A 130 -23.66 10.00 -26.95
CA ILE A 130 -23.14 8.80 -26.29
C ILE A 130 -21.68 8.55 -26.69
N ASP A 131 -20.84 8.38 -25.67
CA ASP A 131 -19.41 8.12 -25.78
C ASP A 131 -19.09 6.81 -25.04
N GLU A 132 -18.44 5.87 -25.71
CA GLU A 132 -18.05 4.57 -25.14
C GLU A 132 -17.08 4.66 -23.95
N ASN A 133 -16.34 5.76 -23.85
CA ASN A 133 -15.41 6.03 -22.76
C ASN A 133 -16.10 6.63 -21.53
N LYS A 134 -17.37 7.02 -21.65
CA LYS A 134 -18.16 7.65 -20.59
C LYS A 134 -19.31 6.76 -20.17
N THR A 135 -19.80 6.96 -18.95
CA THR A 135 -21.02 6.30 -18.48
C THR A 135 -22.24 7.00 -19.10
N ALA A 136 -23.06 6.25 -19.82
CA ALA A 136 -24.34 6.72 -20.33
C ALA A 136 -25.43 6.64 -19.26
N ILE A 137 -26.03 7.77 -18.89
CA ILE A 137 -27.04 7.87 -17.83
C ILE A 137 -28.39 8.20 -18.45
N PHE A 138 -29.27 7.21 -18.49
CA PHE A 138 -30.61 7.32 -19.07
C PHE A 138 -31.61 7.74 -18.00
N LYS A 139 -32.14 8.96 -18.08
CA LYS A 139 -33.20 9.46 -17.18
C LYS A 139 -34.55 9.27 -17.82
N ILE A 140 -35.09 8.05 -17.69
CA ILE A 140 -36.27 7.62 -18.45
C ILE A 140 -37.59 8.24 -17.97
N HIS A 141 -37.61 8.81 -16.75
CA HIS A 141 -38.74 9.58 -16.21
C HIS A 141 -38.55 11.11 -16.35
N GLY A 142 -37.55 11.52 -17.12
CA GLY A 142 -37.27 12.93 -17.36
C GLY A 142 -36.37 13.57 -16.30
N ASP A 143 -36.25 14.89 -16.40
CA ASP A 143 -35.31 15.71 -15.65
C ASP A 143 -35.89 17.13 -15.51
N PHE A 144 -35.65 17.80 -14.38
CA PHE A 144 -36.11 19.17 -14.16
C PHE A 144 -35.54 20.19 -15.14
N LEU A 145 -34.40 19.89 -15.78
CA LEU A 145 -33.83 20.70 -16.87
C LEU A 145 -34.63 20.60 -18.17
N VAL A 146 -35.49 19.58 -18.32
CA VAL A 146 -36.39 19.41 -19.46
C VAL A 146 -37.83 19.21 -18.96
N PRO A 147 -38.42 20.25 -18.35
CA PRO A 147 -39.68 20.16 -17.60
C PRO A 147 -40.86 19.57 -18.38
N ASP A 148 -40.94 19.86 -19.68
CA ASP A 148 -41.99 19.37 -20.58
C ASP A 148 -41.93 17.85 -20.83
N LYS A 149 -40.83 17.19 -20.43
CA LYS A 149 -40.61 15.75 -20.57
C LYS A 149 -40.59 15.02 -19.23
N LEU A 150 -40.79 15.73 -18.12
CA LEU A 150 -40.88 15.13 -16.79
C LEU A 150 -42.12 14.23 -16.69
N ILE A 151 -42.00 13.07 -16.07
CA ILE A 151 -43.10 12.11 -15.94
C ILE A 151 -43.46 12.01 -14.46
N ILE A 152 -44.58 12.61 -14.05
CA ILE A 152 -44.95 12.57 -12.63
C ILE A 152 -46.46 12.44 -12.40
N THR A 153 -47.31 12.95 -13.29
CA THR A 153 -48.77 12.85 -13.17
C THR A 153 -49.28 11.56 -13.82
N ARG A 154 -50.44 11.06 -13.40
CA ARG A 154 -51.07 9.88 -14.06
C ARG A 154 -51.15 10.04 -15.58
N ASP A 155 -51.46 11.24 -16.07
CA ASP A 155 -51.58 11.53 -17.50
C ASP A 155 -50.22 11.45 -18.21
N ASP A 156 -49.14 11.91 -17.58
CA ASP A 156 -47.77 11.73 -18.09
C ASP A 156 -47.41 10.25 -18.22
N TYR A 157 -47.71 9.45 -17.19
CA TYR A 157 -47.45 8.01 -17.19
C TYR A 157 -48.24 7.29 -18.31
N ALA A 158 -49.52 7.62 -18.48
CA ALA A 158 -50.35 7.06 -19.54
C ALA A 158 -49.81 7.42 -20.93
N LYS A 159 -49.42 8.68 -21.13
CA LYS A 159 -48.79 9.14 -22.38
C LYS A 159 -47.48 8.43 -22.64
N TRP A 160 -46.63 8.31 -21.62
CA TRP A 160 -45.34 7.61 -21.72
C TRP A 160 -45.53 6.15 -22.14
N LEU A 161 -46.47 5.41 -21.53
CA LEU A 161 -46.75 4.03 -21.92
C LEU A 161 -47.17 3.89 -23.39
N GLY A 162 -47.89 4.88 -23.96
CA GLY A 162 -48.35 4.87 -25.35
C GLY A 162 -47.34 5.41 -26.38
N GLU A 163 -46.43 6.29 -25.97
CA GLU A 163 -45.49 6.98 -26.86
C GLU A 163 -44.05 6.48 -26.72
N PHE A 164 -43.56 6.24 -25.50
CA PHE A 164 -42.17 5.86 -25.24
C PHE A 164 -41.74 4.60 -26.01
N PRO A 165 -42.53 3.52 -26.11
CA PRO A 165 -42.16 2.35 -26.91
C PRO A 165 -41.91 2.62 -28.41
N LYS A 166 -42.29 3.79 -28.92
CA LYS A 166 -42.11 4.20 -30.32
C LYS A 166 -40.84 5.06 -30.51
N THR A 167 -40.11 5.35 -29.43
CA THR A 167 -38.96 6.26 -29.46
C THR A 167 -37.64 5.53 -29.71
N PRO A 168 -36.66 6.18 -30.39
CA PRO A 168 -35.28 5.70 -30.43
C PRO A 168 -34.67 5.44 -29.05
N LEU A 169 -34.97 6.27 -28.06
CA LEU A 169 -34.51 6.11 -26.68
C LEU A 169 -34.95 4.78 -26.07
N TYR A 170 -36.22 4.39 -26.27
CA TYR A 170 -36.72 3.09 -25.83
C TYR A 170 -35.97 1.94 -26.49
N ASN A 171 -35.74 1.98 -27.81
CA ASN A 171 -35.01 0.93 -28.51
C ASN A 171 -33.59 0.75 -27.95
N LEU A 172 -32.93 1.85 -27.60
CA LEU A 172 -31.60 1.81 -27.00
C LEU A 172 -31.63 1.25 -25.57
N VAL A 173 -32.61 1.66 -24.75
CA VAL A 173 -32.82 1.09 -23.42
C VAL A 173 -33.06 -0.42 -23.51
N VAL A 174 -33.99 -0.87 -24.35
CA VAL A 174 -34.25 -2.30 -24.59
C VAL A 174 -32.99 -3.02 -25.04
N SER A 175 -32.24 -2.45 -25.99
CA SER A 175 -30.97 -3.03 -26.46
C SER A 175 -29.99 -3.29 -25.33
N ARG A 176 -29.86 -2.36 -24.36
CA ARG A 176 -29.00 -2.54 -23.18
C ARG A 176 -29.51 -3.65 -22.27
N LEU A 177 -30.82 -3.71 -22.02
CA LEU A 177 -31.43 -4.70 -21.12
C LEU A 177 -31.39 -6.13 -21.66
N ILE A 178 -31.43 -6.31 -22.99
CA ILE A 178 -31.37 -7.64 -23.61
C ILE A 178 -29.95 -8.14 -23.83
N THR A 179 -28.97 -7.24 -23.99
CA THR A 179 -27.57 -7.60 -24.27
C THR A 179 -26.72 -7.76 -23.02
N LYS A 180 -27.14 -7.19 -21.88
CA LYS A 180 -26.37 -7.12 -20.63
C LYS A 180 -27.15 -7.69 -19.45
N SER A 181 -26.44 -8.08 -18.40
CA SER A 181 -27.05 -8.40 -17.11
C SER A 181 -27.54 -7.10 -16.45
N VAL A 182 -28.72 -7.12 -15.83
CA VAL A 182 -29.33 -5.91 -15.22
C VAL A 182 -29.32 -6.03 -13.71
N ILE A 183 -28.88 -4.97 -13.03
CA ILE A 183 -28.80 -4.92 -11.57
C ILE A 183 -29.69 -3.77 -11.10
N PHE A 184 -30.83 -4.12 -10.49
CA PHE A 184 -31.75 -3.17 -9.89
C PHE A 184 -31.25 -2.77 -8.49
N LEU A 185 -30.97 -1.49 -8.29
CA LEU A 185 -30.42 -0.93 -7.04
C LEU A 185 -31.34 0.14 -6.49
N GLY A 186 -31.78 0.01 -5.24
CA GLY A 186 -32.67 1.00 -4.60
C GLY A 186 -33.97 1.22 -5.37
N TYR A 187 -34.41 0.21 -6.12
CA TYR A 187 -35.54 0.31 -7.03
C TYR A 187 -36.79 -0.29 -6.39
N SER A 188 -37.90 0.46 -6.35
CA SER A 188 -39.19 -0.16 -6.04
C SER A 188 -39.72 -0.81 -7.31
N ILE A 189 -39.77 -2.13 -7.33
CA ILE A 189 -40.32 -2.87 -8.46
C ILE A 189 -41.84 -2.70 -8.60
N GLU A 190 -42.50 -1.94 -7.74
CA GLU A 190 -43.92 -1.57 -7.88
C GLU A 190 -44.14 -0.46 -8.91
N ASP A 191 -43.07 0.17 -9.40
CA ASP A 191 -43.17 1.12 -10.50
C ASP A 191 -43.59 0.39 -11.79
N ILE A 192 -44.85 0.62 -12.14
CA ILE A 192 -45.61 0.02 -13.24
C ILE A 192 -44.89 0.19 -14.58
N ASN A 193 -44.11 1.26 -14.75
CA ASN A 193 -43.41 1.54 -16.00
C ASN A 193 -42.28 0.54 -16.27
N ALA A 194 -41.40 0.31 -15.30
CA ALA A 194 -40.38 -0.72 -15.49
C ALA A 194 -40.98 -2.11 -15.45
N LEU A 195 -42.03 -2.37 -14.65
CA LEU A 195 -42.73 -3.66 -14.70
C LEU A 195 -43.24 -3.96 -16.12
N THR A 196 -43.81 -2.96 -16.80
CA THR A 196 -44.27 -3.12 -18.18
C THR A 196 -43.11 -3.48 -19.10
N LEU A 197 -42.00 -2.75 -19.02
CA LEU A 197 -40.80 -3.03 -19.82
C LEU A 197 -40.21 -4.42 -19.54
N ILE A 198 -40.07 -4.76 -18.26
CA ILE A 198 -39.61 -6.07 -17.77
C ILE A 198 -40.51 -7.17 -18.32
N ASN A 199 -41.83 -7.01 -18.23
CA ASN A 199 -42.79 -7.99 -18.72
C ASN A 199 -42.75 -8.13 -20.24
N THR A 200 -42.60 -7.03 -20.99
CA THR A 200 -42.45 -7.05 -22.46
C THR A 200 -41.19 -7.80 -22.88
N ILE A 201 -40.07 -7.55 -22.22
CA ILE A 201 -38.82 -8.26 -22.52
C ILE A 201 -38.94 -9.74 -22.15
N ASN A 202 -39.52 -10.03 -20.98
CA ASN A 202 -39.74 -11.41 -20.51
C ASN A 202 -40.67 -12.19 -21.45
N SER A 203 -41.74 -11.59 -21.97
CA SER A 203 -42.66 -12.28 -22.88
C SER A 203 -42.06 -12.59 -24.24
N GLN A 204 -41.08 -11.80 -24.69
CA GLN A 204 -40.41 -11.98 -25.98
C GLN A 204 -39.20 -12.93 -25.90
N LEU A 205 -38.43 -12.88 -24.81
CA LEU A 205 -37.18 -13.63 -24.69
C LEU A 205 -37.26 -14.84 -23.75
N GLY A 206 -38.22 -14.87 -22.82
CA GLY A 206 -38.37 -15.94 -21.84
C GLY A 206 -37.08 -16.21 -21.05
N GLU A 207 -36.68 -17.47 -21.00
CA GLU A 207 -35.45 -17.93 -20.32
C GLU A 207 -34.16 -17.61 -21.07
N ASN A 208 -34.23 -17.21 -22.34
CA ASN A 208 -33.04 -16.96 -23.19
C ASN A 208 -32.41 -15.57 -22.97
N ARG A 209 -32.90 -14.78 -22.01
CA ARG A 209 -32.34 -13.46 -21.70
C ARG A 209 -31.15 -13.54 -20.72
N ARG A 210 -30.35 -12.48 -20.69
CA ARG A 210 -29.32 -12.30 -19.65
C ARG A 210 -29.94 -12.24 -18.24
N GLN A 211 -29.18 -12.67 -17.25
CA GLN A 211 -29.64 -12.72 -15.86
C GLN A 211 -29.83 -11.32 -15.27
N TRP A 212 -30.90 -11.14 -14.51
CA TRP A 212 -31.19 -9.89 -13.82
C TRP A 212 -31.19 -10.10 -12.30
N PHE A 213 -30.79 -9.07 -11.57
CA PHE A 213 -30.56 -9.11 -10.13
C PHE A 213 -31.28 -7.96 -9.45
N TYR A 214 -31.91 -8.23 -8.32
CA TYR A 214 -32.60 -7.24 -7.50
C TYR A 214 -31.89 -7.10 -6.15
N VAL A 215 -31.25 -5.95 -5.92
CA VAL A 215 -30.44 -5.67 -4.73
C VAL A 215 -31.24 -4.82 -3.75
N SER A 216 -31.59 -5.39 -2.60
CA SER A 216 -32.34 -4.72 -1.52
C SER A 216 -32.12 -5.47 -0.21
N PRO A 217 -31.99 -4.81 0.96
CA PRO A 217 -31.64 -5.49 2.21
C PRO A 217 -32.77 -6.40 2.72
N ASP A 218 -34.01 -5.89 2.75
CA ASP A 218 -35.18 -6.60 3.28
C ASP A 218 -36.15 -6.95 2.15
N ILE A 219 -36.14 -8.22 1.71
CA ILE A 219 -37.00 -8.70 0.63
C ILE A 219 -37.96 -9.75 1.19
N PRO A 220 -39.27 -9.45 1.31
CA PRO A 220 -40.26 -10.41 1.79
C PRO A 220 -40.30 -11.69 0.92
N ASP A 221 -40.57 -12.85 1.52
CA ASP A 221 -40.59 -14.14 0.80
C ASP A 221 -41.51 -14.15 -0.42
N ILE A 222 -42.69 -13.51 -0.30
CA ILE A 222 -43.63 -13.39 -1.41
C ILE A 222 -43.01 -12.62 -2.58
N LYS A 223 -42.19 -11.62 -2.27
CA LYS A 223 -41.49 -10.80 -3.27
C LYS A 223 -40.34 -11.55 -3.91
N VAL A 224 -39.61 -12.35 -3.14
CA VAL A 224 -38.59 -13.27 -3.68
C VAL A 224 -39.22 -14.22 -4.71
N LYS A 225 -40.39 -14.81 -4.40
CA LYS A 225 -41.12 -15.67 -5.34
C LYS A 225 -41.60 -14.92 -6.59
N GLU A 226 -42.07 -13.70 -6.43
CA GLU A 226 -42.47 -12.84 -7.56
C GLU A 226 -41.28 -12.51 -8.48
N LEU A 227 -40.12 -12.19 -7.91
CA LEU A 227 -38.89 -11.94 -8.65
C LEU A 227 -38.43 -13.20 -9.40
N GLN A 228 -38.47 -14.35 -8.73
CA GLN A 228 -38.11 -15.64 -9.34
C GLN A 228 -39.02 -16.00 -10.51
N SER A 229 -40.33 -15.77 -10.43
CA SER A 229 -41.26 -16.04 -11.54
C SER A 229 -41.01 -15.14 -12.76
N LYS A 230 -40.32 -14.02 -12.56
CA LYS A 230 -39.85 -13.10 -13.61
C LYS A 230 -38.40 -13.37 -14.05
N ASN A 231 -37.78 -14.46 -13.59
CA ASN A 231 -36.36 -14.79 -13.80
C ASN A 231 -35.39 -13.70 -13.24
N ILE A 232 -35.73 -13.11 -12.10
CA ILE A 232 -34.92 -12.10 -11.41
C ILE A 232 -34.42 -12.70 -10.09
N THR A 233 -33.11 -12.62 -9.86
CA THR A 233 -32.47 -13.15 -8.65
C THR A 233 -32.40 -12.08 -7.57
N ALA A 234 -32.97 -12.35 -6.40
CA ALA A 234 -32.91 -11.46 -5.24
C ALA A 234 -31.53 -11.55 -4.55
N ILE A 235 -30.93 -10.40 -4.24
CA ILE A 235 -29.67 -10.26 -3.51
C ILE A 235 -29.95 -9.41 -2.26
N PRO A 236 -30.00 -10.02 -1.05
CA PRO A 236 -30.44 -9.37 0.18
C PRO A 236 -29.34 -8.49 0.78
N VAL A 237 -28.98 -7.40 0.11
CA VAL A 237 -27.89 -6.48 0.48
C VAL A 237 -28.35 -5.03 0.30
N ALA A 238 -28.00 -4.16 1.25
CA ALA A 238 -28.24 -2.72 1.14
C ALA A 238 -27.45 -2.11 -0.02
N GLY A 239 -27.97 -1.08 -0.67
CA GLY A 239 -27.32 -0.51 -1.86
C GLY A 239 -25.92 0.03 -1.56
N GLU A 240 -25.76 0.64 -0.39
CA GLU A 240 -24.50 1.12 0.17
C GLU A 240 -23.48 -0.01 0.32
N GLN A 241 -23.89 -1.11 0.96
CA GLN A 241 -23.05 -2.28 1.16
C GLN A 241 -22.69 -2.96 -0.17
N PHE A 242 -23.60 -2.94 -1.15
CA PHE A 242 -23.32 -3.46 -2.49
C PHE A 242 -22.19 -2.67 -3.16
N ILE A 243 -22.17 -1.34 -3.06
CA ILE A 243 -21.08 -0.52 -3.62
C ILE A 243 -19.76 -0.71 -2.87
N GLU A 244 -19.81 -0.84 -1.54
CA GLU A 244 -18.64 -1.13 -0.72
C GLU A 244 -18.01 -2.48 -1.11
N ASN A 245 -18.84 -3.52 -1.20
CA ASN A 245 -18.40 -4.86 -1.54
C ASN A 245 -17.89 -4.93 -2.99
N LEU A 246 -18.58 -4.29 -3.95
CA LEU A 246 -18.10 -4.16 -5.33
C LEU A 246 -16.75 -3.46 -5.40
N THR A 247 -16.54 -2.42 -4.59
CA THR A 247 -15.25 -1.72 -4.53
C THR A 247 -14.15 -2.62 -4.01
N SER A 248 -14.42 -3.39 -2.95
CA SER A 248 -13.48 -4.39 -2.43
C SER A 248 -13.15 -5.47 -3.46
N ASP A 249 -14.17 -5.98 -4.16
CA ASP A 249 -14.02 -6.97 -5.21
C ASP A 249 -13.14 -6.44 -6.37
N LEU A 250 -13.43 -5.25 -6.88
CA LEU A 250 -12.62 -4.61 -7.91
C LEU A 250 -11.19 -4.35 -7.46
N ASN A 251 -10.97 -3.90 -6.22
CA ASN A 251 -9.64 -3.72 -5.66
C ASN A 251 -8.84 -5.05 -5.63
N ASN A 252 -9.51 -6.17 -5.39
CA ASN A 252 -8.87 -7.48 -5.33
C ASN A 252 -8.60 -8.09 -6.72
N HIS A 253 -9.32 -7.68 -7.75
CA HIS A 253 -9.26 -8.35 -9.07
C HIS A 253 -8.75 -7.48 -10.21
N VAL A 254 -8.84 -6.14 -10.15
CA VAL A 254 -8.60 -5.28 -11.33
C VAL A 254 -7.23 -5.47 -11.97
N LEU A 255 -6.17 -5.66 -11.16
CA LEU A 255 -4.83 -5.87 -11.69
C LEU A 255 -4.68 -7.26 -12.33
N GLU A 256 -5.34 -8.27 -11.79
CA GLU A 256 -5.38 -9.60 -12.39
C GLU A 256 -6.20 -9.59 -13.68
N ASP A 257 -7.34 -8.91 -13.69
CA ASP A 257 -8.21 -8.80 -14.86
C ASP A 257 -7.53 -8.08 -16.05
N ILE A 258 -6.59 -7.16 -15.80
CA ILE A 258 -5.75 -6.56 -16.84
C ILE A 258 -4.87 -7.62 -17.52
N THR A 259 -4.42 -8.62 -16.77
CA THR A 259 -3.49 -9.64 -17.27
C THR A 259 -4.20 -10.80 -18.00
N THR A 260 -5.48 -11.00 -17.72
CA THR A 260 -6.25 -12.15 -18.22
C THR A 260 -7.25 -11.79 -19.31
N SER A 261 -7.70 -10.54 -19.40
CA SER A 261 -8.74 -10.11 -20.33
C SER A 261 -8.26 -9.06 -21.33
N HIS A 262 -8.67 -9.23 -22.60
CA HIS A 262 -8.48 -8.22 -23.63
C HIS A 262 -9.58 -7.14 -23.60
N TYR A 263 -10.69 -7.40 -22.93
CA TYR A 263 -11.87 -6.54 -22.95
C TYR A 263 -11.89 -5.57 -21.76
N GLY A 264 -12.24 -4.31 -22.01
CA GLY A 264 -12.38 -3.28 -20.97
C GLY A 264 -11.08 -2.88 -20.27
N VAL A 265 -9.92 -3.09 -20.90
CA VAL A 265 -8.61 -2.76 -20.29
C VAL A 265 -8.50 -1.26 -20.00
N THR A 266 -9.05 -0.40 -20.86
CA THR A 266 -9.09 1.06 -20.62
C THR A 266 -9.80 1.40 -19.31
N SER A 267 -10.96 0.78 -19.02
CA SER A 267 -11.69 1.00 -17.77
C SER A 267 -10.93 0.46 -16.57
N LYS A 268 -10.28 -0.70 -16.69
CA LYS A 268 -9.45 -1.26 -15.62
C LYS A 268 -8.27 -0.37 -15.27
N LEU A 269 -7.57 0.16 -16.27
CA LEU A 269 -6.49 1.14 -16.08
C LEU A 269 -7.01 2.45 -15.48
N LEU A 270 -8.16 2.94 -15.94
CA LEU A 270 -8.78 4.15 -15.40
C LEU A 270 -9.26 3.94 -13.95
N TYR A 271 -9.77 2.76 -13.62
CA TYR A 271 -10.12 2.40 -12.24
C TYR A 271 -8.88 2.40 -11.34
N ALA A 272 -7.78 1.76 -11.78
CA ALA A 272 -6.53 1.78 -11.02
C ALA A 272 -6.02 3.20 -10.80
N LYS A 273 -6.09 4.05 -11.83
CA LYS A 273 -5.75 5.47 -11.74
C LYS A 273 -6.65 6.24 -10.77
N ASN A 274 -7.97 5.98 -10.77
CA ASN A 274 -8.92 6.54 -9.81
C ASN A 274 -8.64 6.10 -8.37
N ARG A 275 -7.89 5.00 -8.18
CA ARG A 275 -7.38 4.50 -6.90
C ARG A 275 -5.92 4.91 -6.65
N ASP A 276 -5.46 5.96 -7.33
CA ASP A 276 -4.11 6.53 -7.21
C ASP A 276 -2.96 5.55 -7.56
N VAL A 277 -3.23 4.55 -8.41
CA VAL A 277 -2.23 3.59 -8.90
C VAL A 277 -2.05 3.73 -10.41
N ASN A 278 -0.84 4.07 -10.84
CA ASN A 278 -0.46 4.05 -12.25
C ASN A 278 0.06 2.66 -12.64
N VAL A 279 -0.53 2.08 -13.68
CA VAL A 279 -0.20 0.74 -14.18
C VAL A 279 0.45 0.86 -15.55
N LYS A 280 1.69 0.39 -15.69
CA LYS A 280 2.36 0.22 -16.97
C LYS A 280 2.15 -1.20 -17.45
N ILE A 281 1.67 -1.35 -18.69
CA ILE A 281 1.40 -2.64 -19.30
C ILE A 281 2.19 -2.84 -20.58
N GLU A 282 2.53 -4.08 -20.88
CA GLU A 282 3.15 -4.52 -22.13
C GLU A 282 2.31 -5.64 -22.74
N PRO A 283 2.25 -5.79 -24.07
CA PRO A 283 1.58 -6.91 -24.72
C PRO A 283 2.15 -8.28 -24.27
N SER A 284 1.28 -9.28 -24.14
CA SER A 284 1.62 -10.67 -23.83
C SER A 284 0.76 -11.63 -24.68
N GLU A 285 1.11 -12.93 -24.72
CA GLU A 285 0.37 -13.93 -25.52
C GLU A 285 -1.12 -14.04 -25.15
N ARG A 286 -1.49 -13.72 -23.90
CA ARG A 286 -2.87 -13.83 -23.38
C ARG A 286 -3.49 -12.47 -23.06
N GLY A 287 -2.92 -11.37 -23.54
CA GLY A 287 -3.42 -10.01 -23.33
C GLY A 287 -2.29 -9.07 -22.96
N TYR A 288 -2.22 -8.68 -21.70
CA TYR A 288 -1.20 -7.78 -21.19
C TYR A 288 -0.44 -8.39 -20.02
N LYS A 289 0.78 -7.93 -19.80
CA LYS A 289 1.51 -8.13 -18.54
C LYS A 289 1.73 -6.79 -17.88
N ILE A 290 1.75 -6.77 -16.55
CA ILE A 290 2.08 -5.56 -15.82
C ILE A 290 3.60 -5.41 -15.79
N ALA A 291 4.10 -4.37 -16.46
CA ALA A 291 5.52 -4.02 -16.53
C ALA A 291 5.96 -3.12 -15.37
N GLY A 292 5.02 -2.44 -14.71
CA GLY A 292 5.31 -1.64 -13.52
C GLY A 292 4.07 -1.07 -12.85
N LEU A 293 4.17 -0.86 -11.54
CA LEU A 293 3.14 -0.24 -10.71
C LEU A 293 3.78 0.93 -9.95
N ALA A 294 3.10 2.07 -9.89
CA ALA A 294 3.56 3.24 -9.14
C ALA A 294 2.39 3.96 -8.47
N LEU A 295 2.57 4.34 -7.21
CA LEU A 295 1.62 5.18 -6.49
C LEU A 295 1.72 6.62 -6.98
N LEU A 296 0.57 7.25 -7.25
CA LEU A 296 0.48 8.63 -7.69
C LEU A 296 0.58 9.63 -6.53
N LYS A 297 0.21 9.20 -5.32
CA LYS A 297 0.31 10.00 -4.09
C LYS A 297 1.33 9.38 -3.12
N LYS A 298 1.99 10.24 -2.33
CA LYS A 298 3.10 9.87 -1.43
C LYS A 298 2.67 9.38 -0.05
N ASP A 299 1.43 9.66 0.35
CA ASP A 299 0.82 9.26 1.63
C ASP A 299 0.18 7.87 1.58
N LEU A 300 0.12 7.27 0.39
CA LEU A 300 -0.26 5.88 0.22
C LEU A 300 0.98 5.00 0.36
N ASP A 301 0.83 3.91 1.09
CA ASP A 301 1.87 2.91 1.27
C ASP A 301 1.55 1.63 0.48
N ASN A 302 2.60 0.94 0.05
CA ASN A 302 2.48 -0.46 -0.35
C ASN A 302 2.35 -1.31 0.91
N LYS A 303 1.37 -2.21 0.94
CA LYS A 303 1.09 -3.04 2.12
C LYS A 303 1.28 -4.51 1.78
N LEU A 304 2.27 -5.15 2.42
CA LEU A 304 2.42 -6.60 2.44
C LEU A 304 1.87 -7.15 3.75
N THR A 305 0.89 -8.04 3.68
CA THR A 305 0.30 -8.74 4.84
C THR A 305 0.41 -10.23 4.61
N PHE A 306 0.89 -10.98 5.61
CA PHE A 306 0.97 -12.43 5.54
C PHE A 306 0.95 -13.03 6.93
N ASN A 307 0.26 -14.15 7.05
CA ASN A 307 0.22 -14.96 8.24
C ASN A 307 1.22 -16.10 8.10
N ILE A 308 1.91 -16.34 9.20
CA ILE A 308 2.99 -17.29 9.27
C ILE A 308 2.59 -18.37 10.27
N ASN A 309 2.56 -19.62 9.81
CA ASN A 309 2.32 -20.78 10.66
C ASN A 309 3.67 -21.38 11.08
N ILE A 310 4.33 -20.72 12.04
CA ILE A 310 5.65 -21.11 12.53
C ILE A 310 5.59 -21.51 14.02
N ASN A 311 6.11 -22.69 14.32
CA ASN A 311 6.38 -23.18 15.70
C ASN A 311 7.60 -22.52 16.39
N THR A 312 8.12 -21.42 15.85
CA THR A 312 9.25 -20.68 16.44
C THR A 312 8.99 -19.16 16.50
N PRO A 313 8.17 -18.70 17.46
CA PRO A 313 8.14 -17.31 17.92
C PRO A 313 9.55 -16.76 18.23
N ASN A 314 10.47 -17.65 18.60
CA ASN A 314 11.84 -17.31 18.95
C ASN A 314 12.68 -16.75 17.79
N ALA A 315 12.46 -17.17 16.54
CA ALA A 315 13.27 -16.69 15.41
C ALA A 315 12.84 -15.28 14.98
N ILE A 316 11.53 -15.04 14.89
CA ILE A 316 10.97 -13.70 14.61
C ILE A 316 11.32 -12.75 15.76
N SER A 317 11.13 -13.18 17.02
CA SER A 317 11.52 -12.38 18.18
C SER A 317 13.04 -12.13 18.20
N ALA A 318 13.88 -13.10 17.86
CA ALA A 318 15.32 -12.90 17.79
C ALA A 318 15.73 -11.92 16.69
N PHE A 319 15.10 -11.99 15.51
CA PHE A 319 15.32 -11.05 14.41
C PHE A 319 14.87 -9.63 14.78
N LEU A 320 13.64 -9.45 15.28
CA LEU A 320 13.13 -8.14 15.72
C LEU A 320 13.93 -7.55 16.89
N ASN A 321 14.58 -8.39 17.70
CA ASN A 321 15.47 -7.97 18.78
C ASN A 321 16.95 -7.88 18.37
N HIS A 322 17.26 -8.00 17.06
CA HIS A 322 18.62 -8.00 16.48
C HIS A 322 19.58 -8.97 17.18
N ILE A 323 19.09 -10.08 17.74
CA ILE A 323 19.93 -11.08 18.43
C ILE A 323 20.78 -11.87 17.41
N GLN A 324 20.39 -11.85 16.12
CA GLN A 324 21.15 -12.43 15.02
C GLN A 324 21.34 -11.41 13.90
N SER A 325 22.58 -11.26 13.44
CA SER A 325 22.99 -10.40 12.31
C SER A 325 22.71 -11.04 10.94
N LYS A 326 21.67 -11.88 10.81
CA LYS A 326 21.36 -12.62 9.60
C LYS A 326 19.92 -12.39 9.18
N ASP A 327 19.71 -12.37 7.88
CA ASP A 327 18.38 -12.34 7.27
C ASP A 327 17.47 -13.42 7.87
N LEU A 328 16.25 -13.04 8.21
CA LEU A 328 15.21 -13.99 8.56
C LEU A 328 14.57 -14.49 7.27
N VAL A 329 14.89 -15.73 6.90
CA VAL A 329 14.29 -16.41 5.76
C VAL A 329 13.05 -17.17 6.22
N ILE A 330 11.90 -16.82 5.64
CA ILE A 330 10.59 -17.43 5.88
C ILE A 330 10.22 -18.23 4.62
N PRO A 331 10.34 -19.58 4.64
CA PRO A 331 10.02 -20.39 3.46
C PRO A 331 8.52 -20.34 3.16
N ALA A 332 8.13 -20.50 1.88
CA ALA A 332 6.72 -20.49 1.48
C ALA A 332 5.85 -21.54 2.21
N SER A 333 6.44 -22.67 2.61
CA SER A 333 5.77 -23.71 3.40
C SER A 333 5.29 -23.23 4.77
N ALA A 334 5.93 -22.18 5.32
CA ALA A 334 5.61 -21.60 6.61
C ALA A 334 4.55 -20.49 6.53
N ILE A 335 4.16 -20.06 5.32
CA ILE A 335 3.22 -18.96 5.09
C ILE A 335 1.83 -19.55 4.91
N SER A 336 0.84 -19.15 5.71
CA SER A 336 -0.55 -19.62 5.56
C SER A 336 -1.29 -18.83 4.49
N ASP A 337 -1.13 -17.50 4.48
CA ASP A 337 -1.67 -16.58 3.49
C ASP A 337 -0.66 -15.48 3.13
N LEU A 338 -0.85 -14.85 1.98
CA LEU A 338 -0.03 -13.75 1.50
C LEU A 338 -0.89 -12.82 0.67
N GLU A 339 -1.01 -11.57 1.11
CA GLU A 339 -1.62 -10.48 0.37
C GLU A 339 -0.62 -9.35 0.21
N TYR A 340 -0.30 -9.00 -1.03
CA TYR A 340 0.46 -7.79 -1.34
C TYR A 340 -0.43 -6.79 -2.06
N LYS A 341 -0.60 -5.60 -1.49
CA LYS A 341 -1.39 -4.51 -2.07
C LYS A 341 -0.51 -3.33 -2.42
N VAL A 342 -0.74 -2.77 -3.62
CA VAL A 342 -0.17 -1.49 -4.05
C VAL A 342 -1.28 -0.45 -3.91
N GLY A 343 -1.18 0.38 -2.88
CA GLY A 343 -2.32 1.19 -2.44
C GLY A 343 -3.47 0.27 -2.03
N PRO A 344 -4.70 0.46 -2.54
CA PRO A 344 -5.81 -0.45 -2.24
C PRO A 344 -5.84 -1.72 -3.11
N LEU A 345 -5.03 -1.81 -4.17
CA LEU A 345 -5.17 -2.84 -5.20
C LEU A 345 -4.31 -4.08 -4.91
N LEU A 346 -4.89 -5.28 -5.01
CA LEU A 346 -4.18 -6.55 -4.82
C LEU A 346 -3.25 -6.85 -6.00
N HIS A 347 -1.99 -7.14 -5.70
CA HIS A 347 -0.96 -7.43 -6.68
C HIS A 347 -1.15 -8.82 -7.31
N PRO A 348 -1.16 -8.94 -8.65
CA PRO A 348 -1.57 -10.18 -9.31
C PRO A 348 -0.50 -11.29 -9.25
N TYR A 349 0.79 -10.94 -9.11
CA TYR A 349 1.88 -11.92 -9.17
C TYR A 349 2.45 -12.32 -7.81
N ILE A 350 2.31 -11.49 -6.77
CA ILE A 350 2.89 -11.75 -5.45
C ILE A 350 1.81 -12.46 -4.64
N LYS A 351 1.70 -13.76 -4.90
CA LYS A 351 0.78 -14.69 -4.25
C LYS A 351 1.60 -15.84 -3.67
N LYS A 352 1.06 -16.52 -2.67
CA LYS A 352 1.76 -17.60 -1.95
C LYS A 352 2.28 -18.69 -2.90
N GLU A 353 1.49 -19.04 -3.90
CA GLU A 353 1.79 -20.02 -4.94
C GLU A 353 2.96 -19.61 -5.86
N ASN A 354 3.31 -18.33 -5.91
CA ASN A 354 4.31 -17.77 -6.81
C ASN A 354 5.61 -17.36 -6.10
N ILE A 355 5.74 -17.60 -4.79
CA ILE A 355 6.93 -17.26 -4.01
C ILE A 355 7.60 -18.51 -3.44
N SER A 356 8.92 -18.49 -3.37
CA SER A 356 9.71 -19.54 -2.70
C SER A 356 9.95 -19.24 -1.22
N GLU A 357 10.21 -17.97 -0.90
CA GLU A 357 10.53 -17.50 0.45
C GLU A 357 10.33 -15.98 0.57
N ILE A 358 10.15 -15.51 1.81
CA ILE A 358 10.22 -14.08 2.19
C ILE A 358 11.48 -13.89 3.02
N ILE A 359 12.32 -12.94 2.63
CA ILE A 359 13.55 -12.59 3.34
C ILE A 359 13.33 -11.25 4.04
N LEU A 360 13.36 -11.25 5.37
CA LEU A 360 13.42 -10.01 6.15
C LEU A 360 14.87 -9.71 6.48
N THR A 361 15.33 -8.52 6.10
CA THR A 361 16.70 -8.05 6.30
C THR A 361 16.68 -6.77 7.11
N ASP A 362 17.52 -6.69 8.13
CA ASP A 362 17.75 -5.45 8.83
C ASP A 362 18.57 -4.50 7.95
N ILE A 363 18.05 -3.30 7.69
CA ILE A 363 18.76 -2.27 6.94
C ILE A 363 19.55 -1.42 7.95
N PRO A 364 20.90 -1.50 7.98
CA PRO A 364 21.69 -0.69 8.90
C PRO A 364 21.68 0.78 8.50
N PHE A 365 21.83 1.65 9.49
CA PHE A 365 22.32 3.01 9.24
C PHE A 365 23.84 2.98 9.09
N GLU A 366 24.33 3.38 7.91
CA GLU A 366 25.76 3.41 7.60
C GLU A 366 26.33 4.83 7.77
N THR A 367 27.45 4.95 8.50
CA THR A 367 28.15 6.22 8.74
C THR A 367 29.63 5.96 8.99
N THR A 368 30.42 7.02 9.21
CA THR A 368 31.81 6.93 9.65
C THR A 368 31.99 7.60 11.01
N PHE A 369 32.84 7.00 11.86
CA PHE A 369 33.24 7.57 13.15
C PHE A 369 34.71 7.98 13.12
N ASP A 370 34.99 9.13 13.71
CA ASP A 370 36.32 9.50 14.16
C ASP A 370 36.43 9.27 15.66
N ILE A 371 37.53 8.65 16.10
CA ILE A 371 37.88 8.49 17.51
C ILE A 371 39.08 9.37 17.82
N ARG A 372 38.91 10.33 18.73
CA ARG A 372 39.96 11.23 19.22
C ARG A 372 40.21 10.99 20.70
N PHE A 373 41.44 10.76 21.13
CA PHE A 373 41.76 10.62 22.55
C PHE A 373 42.16 11.97 23.15
N SER A 374 41.59 12.33 24.31
CA SER A 374 41.77 13.68 24.88
C SER A 374 43.18 13.91 25.42
N ASP A 375 43.79 12.88 26.00
CA ASP A 375 45.06 12.98 26.74
C ASP A 375 46.22 12.24 26.03
N ILE A 376 45.99 11.74 24.81
CA ILE A 376 46.96 10.95 24.05
C ILE A 376 46.99 11.42 22.60
N ASP A 377 48.18 11.64 22.06
CA ASP A 377 48.41 11.87 20.63
C ASP A 377 48.17 10.58 19.82
N PHE A 378 46.90 10.30 19.58
CA PHE A 378 46.42 9.21 18.74
C PHE A 378 44.98 9.44 18.32
N ASP A 379 44.76 9.36 17.01
CA ASP A 379 43.44 9.43 16.41
C ASP A 379 43.21 8.28 15.44
N TYR A 380 41.95 7.91 15.29
CA TYR A 380 41.51 6.95 14.29
C TYR A 380 40.31 7.51 13.53
N ASN A 381 40.52 7.80 12.25
CA ASN A 381 39.54 8.51 11.43
C ASN A 381 38.81 7.54 10.50
N ASP A 382 37.65 7.99 10.02
CA ASP A 382 36.91 7.37 8.93
C ASP A 382 36.57 5.88 9.19
N ILE A 383 36.32 5.52 10.47
CA ILE A 383 35.95 4.17 10.84
C ILE A 383 34.57 3.87 10.25
N PRO A 384 34.42 2.91 9.32
CA PRO A 384 33.11 2.57 8.76
C PRO A 384 32.27 1.87 9.84
N VAL A 385 31.05 2.36 10.04
CA VAL A 385 30.14 1.87 11.08
C VAL A 385 28.77 1.56 10.49
N LYS A 386 28.27 0.37 10.83
CA LYS A 386 26.89 -0.05 10.63
C LYS A 386 26.18 -0.07 11.98
N ILE A 387 25.08 0.68 12.09
CA ILE A 387 24.28 0.78 13.31
C ILE A 387 22.94 0.11 13.08
N TYR A 388 22.62 -0.86 13.93
CA TYR A 388 21.32 -1.53 14.01
C TYR A 388 20.62 -1.08 15.30
N ARG A 389 19.35 -0.69 15.23
CA ARG A 389 18.62 -0.11 16.36
C ARG A 389 17.23 -0.73 16.50
N SER A 390 16.95 -1.24 17.69
CA SER A 390 15.59 -1.56 18.15
C SER A 390 15.19 -0.67 19.34
N ASN A 391 14.02 -0.93 19.93
CA ASN A 391 13.49 -0.15 21.05
C ASN A 391 14.44 -0.14 22.26
N ASN A 392 15.13 -1.26 22.54
CA ASN A 392 15.92 -1.41 23.76
C ASN A 392 17.38 -1.81 23.53
N ILE A 393 17.80 -1.99 22.28
CA ILE A 393 19.17 -2.42 21.94
C ILE A 393 19.72 -1.55 20.82
N VAL A 394 20.98 -1.14 20.96
CA VAL A 394 21.77 -0.56 19.88
C VAL A 394 22.98 -1.46 19.63
N GLU A 395 23.12 -1.92 18.39
CA GLU A 395 24.28 -2.71 17.96
C GLU A 395 25.09 -1.92 16.93
N ILE A 396 26.39 -1.83 17.16
CA ILE A 396 27.35 -1.06 16.36
C ILE A 396 28.39 -2.05 15.85
N PHE A 397 28.54 -2.13 14.54
CA PHE A 397 29.50 -3.00 13.89
C PHE A 397 30.47 -2.20 13.03
N SER A 398 31.76 -2.49 13.15
CA SER A 398 32.81 -1.94 12.31
C SER A 398 33.77 -3.02 11.84
N SER A 399 34.18 -2.94 10.57
CA SER A 399 35.20 -3.81 10.00
C SER A 399 36.40 -2.96 9.56
N LEU A 400 37.50 -3.08 10.31
CA LEU A 400 38.78 -2.42 10.04
C LEU A 400 39.72 -3.35 9.28
N ASN A 401 40.87 -2.84 8.81
CA ASN A 401 41.86 -3.62 8.05
C ASN A 401 42.35 -4.88 8.78
N VAL A 402 42.45 -4.85 10.11
CA VAL A 402 43.01 -5.94 10.93
C VAL A 402 41.92 -6.84 11.53
N GLY A 403 40.73 -6.29 11.77
CA GLY A 403 39.68 -7.02 12.45
C GLY A 403 38.37 -6.24 12.57
N THR A 404 37.37 -6.91 13.13
CA THR A 404 36.05 -6.38 13.38
C THR A 404 35.87 -5.98 14.85
N ILE A 405 35.16 -4.88 15.07
CA ILE A 405 34.68 -4.44 16.37
C ILE A 405 33.15 -4.52 16.36
N TYR A 406 32.58 -5.20 17.35
CA TYR A 406 31.15 -5.27 17.60
C TYR A 406 30.86 -4.75 19.00
N LEU A 407 29.91 -3.82 19.11
CA LEU A 407 29.46 -3.25 20.37
C LEU A 407 27.94 -3.39 20.47
N LYS A 408 27.46 -3.96 21.56
CA LYS A 408 26.05 -4.05 21.92
C LYS A 408 25.77 -3.24 23.16
N ILE A 409 24.77 -2.39 23.10
CA ILE A 409 24.30 -1.51 24.18
C ILE A 409 22.88 -1.93 24.53
N SER A 410 22.65 -2.35 25.77
CA SER A 410 21.30 -2.71 26.26
C SER A 410 20.73 -1.60 27.14
N LEU A 411 19.53 -1.13 26.78
CA LEU A 411 18.81 -0.04 27.43
C LEU A 411 17.72 -0.53 28.41
N ASN A 412 17.71 -1.84 28.73
CA ASN A 412 16.67 -2.46 29.56
C ASN A 412 16.66 -1.96 31.02
N ASN A 413 17.76 -1.39 31.50
CA ASN A 413 17.95 -0.97 32.90
C ASN A 413 18.08 0.55 33.07
N VAL A 414 17.55 1.35 32.14
CA VAL A 414 17.62 2.83 32.21
C VAL A 414 16.99 3.37 33.51
N SER A 415 15.94 2.73 34.02
CA SER A 415 15.32 3.06 35.32
C SER A 415 16.24 2.87 36.53
N LYS A 416 17.25 2.00 36.43
CA LYS A 416 18.29 1.78 37.46
C LYS A 416 19.55 2.63 37.24
N LYS A 417 19.52 3.61 36.31
CA LYS A 417 20.66 4.43 35.89
C LYS A 417 21.89 3.62 35.44
N SER A 418 21.69 2.40 34.95
CA SER A 418 22.77 1.54 34.44
C SER A 418 22.49 1.14 32.99
N ILE A 419 23.51 1.29 32.14
CA ILE A 419 23.49 0.83 30.74
C ILE A 419 24.46 -0.35 30.65
N ASP A 420 24.00 -1.48 30.13
CA ASP A 420 24.83 -2.67 29.98
C ASP A 420 25.49 -2.67 28.60
N PHE A 421 26.82 -2.83 28.58
CA PHE A 421 27.61 -2.84 27.35
C PHE A 421 28.32 -4.18 27.15
N LEU A 422 28.32 -4.67 25.91
CA LEU A 422 29.11 -5.82 25.49
C LEU A 422 29.93 -5.45 24.26
N MET A 423 31.26 -5.44 24.38
CA MET A 423 32.16 -5.24 23.25
C MET A 423 32.86 -6.56 22.90
N ARG A 424 32.90 -6.90 21.60
CA ARG A 424 33.65 -8.03 21.05
C ARG A 424 34.60 -7.52 19.97
N VAL A 425 35.86 -7.92 20.05
CA VAL A 425 36.89 -7.60 19.06
C VAL A 425 37.41 -8.91 18.50
N LYS A 426 37.42 -9.04 17.17
CA LYS A 426 37.88 -10.25 16.48
C LYS A 426 38.82 -9.86 15.34
N ARG A 427 40.00 -10.48 15.27
CA ARG A 427 40.90 -10.33 14.12
C ARG A 427 40.41 -11.15 12.94
N HIS A 428 40.67 -10.66 11.72
CA HIS A 428 40.32 -11.38 10.49
C HIS A 428 41.13 -12.68 10.35
N ASP A 429 42.44 -12.60 10.63
CA ASP A 429 43.34 -13.76 10.75
C ASP A 429 43.96 -13.78 12.15
N GLN A 430 43.91 -14.94 12.81
CA GLN A 430 44.42 -15.09 14.17
C GLN A 430 45.94 -15.31 14.23
N TYR A 431 46.56 -15.75 13.12
CA TYR A 431 47.95 -16.22 13.08
C TYR A 431 48.84 -15.37 12.19
N ARG A 432 48.30 -14.73 11.16
CA ARG A 432 49.05 -13.87 10.22
C ARG A 432 48.84 -12.39 10.48
N TYR A 433 49.84 -11.59 10.16
CA TYR A 433 49.89 -10.15 10.35
C TYR A 433 50.28 -9.49 9.03
N ASN A 434 49.47 -8.55 8.55
CA ASN A 434 49.60 -8.04 7.18
C ASN A 434 50.67 -6.95 7.06
N ASN A 435 50.53 -5.82 7.76
CA ASN A 435 51.55 -4.79 7.80
C ASN A 435 51.63 -4.16 9.19
N THR A 436 52.83 -3.80 9.63
CA THR A 436 53.08 -3.32 10.99
C THR A 436 52.33 -2.01 11.32
N SER A 437 52.06 -1.16 10.32
CA SER A 437 51.36 0.12 10.55
C SER A 437 49.90 -0.08 10.92
N ASP A 438 49.16 -0.90 10.18
CA ASP A 438 47.75 -1.18 10.46
C ASP A 438 47.59 -1.99 11.76
N GLU A 439 48.49 -2.96 11.98
CA GLU A 439 48.53 -3.74 13.21
C GLU A 439 48.79 -2.85 14.42
N LEU A 440 49.74 -1.91 14.33
CA LEU A 440 49.99 -0.92 15.38
C LEU A 440 48.76 -0.04 15.63
N LYS A 441 48.16 0.54 14.58
CA LYS A 441 46.98 1.40 14.71
C LYS A 441 45.81 0.67 15.37
N PHE A 442 45.53 -0.57 14.94
CA PHE A 442 44.45 -1.39 15.50
C PHE A 442 44.71 -1.76 16.96
N HIS A 443 45.88 -2.31 17.28
CA HIS A 443 46.20 -2.72 18.64
C HIS A 443 46.28 -1.53 19.60
N LYS A 444 46.78 -0.38 19.12
CA LYS A 444 46.78 0.87 19.89
C LYS A 444 45.36 1.34 20.19
N LEU A 445 44.48 1.41 19.18
CA LEU A 445 43.07 1.78 19.39
C LEU A 445 42.40 0.90 20.46
N ILE A 446 42.47 -0.42 20.30
CA ILE A 446 41.82 -1.37 21.22
C ILE A 446 42.46 -1.32 22.61
N SER A 447 43.78 -1.20 22.72
CA SER A 447 44.50 -1.07 23.99
C SER A 447 44.08 0.19 24.75
N LEU A 448 44.01 1.35 24.08
CA LEU A 448 43.61 2.60 24.73
C LEU A 448 42.16 2.56 25.21
N ILE A 449 41.25 1.97 24.43
CA ILE A 449 39.85 1.77 24.84
C ILE A 449 39.78 0.88 26.09
N PHE A 450 40.52 -0.24 26.13
CA PHE A 450 40.51 -1.16 27.26
C PHE A 450 41.21 -0.62 28.52
N GLN A 451 42.16 0.30 28.36
CA GLN A 451 42.83 1.02 29.47
C GLN A 451 41.98 2.19 30.03
N GLN A 452 40.73 2.35 29.56
CA GLN A 452 39.78 3.36 30.04
C GLN A 452 40.20 4.81 29.79
N TYR A 453 41.06 5.07 28.81
CA TYR A 453 41.31 6.44 28.39
C TYR A 453 40.02 7.07 27.86
N LYS A 454 39.84 8.36 28.15
CA LYS A 454 38.74 9.13 27.58
C LYS A 454 38.97 9.36 26.10
N PHE A 455 37.94 9.11 25.32
CA PHE A 455 37.93 9.38 23.89
C PHE A 455 36.61 10.02 23.47
N ARG A 456 36.67 10.76 22.37
CA ARG A 456 35.50 11.34 21.70
C ARG A 456 35.20 10.56 20.44
N ILE A 457 33.93 10.19 20.28
CA ILE A 457 33.39 9.71 19.02
C ILE A 457 32.77 10.90 18.30
N ILE A 458 33.25 11.18 17.10
CA ILE A 458 32.77 12.26 16.24
C ILE A 458 32.15 11.66 14.98
N SER A 459 30.94 12.11 14.63
CA SER A 459 30.22 11.69 13.42
C SER A 459 29.28 12.81 12.98
N GLY A 460 29.60 13.54 11.91
CA GLY A 460 28.85 14.73 11.53
C GLY A 460 28.81 15.77 12.66
N ASN A 461 27.60 16.17 13.10
CA ASN A 461 27.42 17.11 14.22
C ASN A 461 27.48 16.45 15.61
N TYR A 462 27.61 15.12 15.68
CA TYR A 462 27.70 14.41 16.95
C TYR A 462 29.15 14.43 17.44
N ASN A 463 29.34 14.79 18.71
CA ASN A 463 30.61 14.75 19.40
C ASN A 463 30.36 14.29 20.84
N ILE A 464 30.67 13.03 21.12
CA ILE A 464 30.34 12.37 22.39
C ILE A 464 31.64 11.93 23.06
N GLU A 465 31.92 12.46 24.25
CA GLU A 465 33.04 12.00 25.09
C GLU A 465 32.61 10.79 25.93
N HIS A 466 33.44 9.75 25.93
CA HIS A 466 33.15 8.51 26.65
C HIS A 466 34.42 7.83 27.15
N SER A 467 34.23 6.89 28.07
CA SER A 467 35.24 5.91 28.51
C SER A 467 34.52 4.60 28.80
N ILE A 468 35.05 3.48 28.32
CA ILE A 468 34.41 2.17 28.53
C ILE A 468 34.83 1.62 29.89
N PRO A 469 33.89 1.19 30.77
CA PRO A 469 34.23 0.51 32.01
C PRO A 469 34.73 -0.92 31.70
N VAL A 470 36.01 -1.23 31.96
CA VAL A 470 36.58 -2.54 31.62
C VAL A 470 37.23 -3.21 32.83
N ARG A 471 36.91 -4.50 33.03
CA ARG A 471 37.18 -5.31 34.24
C ARG A 471 37.94 -6.63 33.96
N LYS A 472 38.65 -6.77 32.84
CA LYS A 472 39.42 -7.99 32.54
C LYS A 472 40.87 -7.70 32.15
N ASP A 473 41.79 -8.00 33.08
CA ASP A 473 43.23 -7.75 32.95
C ASP A 473 43.87 -8.49 31.77
N GLU A 474 43.40 -9.70 31.43
CA GLU A 474 43.98 -10.51 30.35
C GLU A 474 43.89 -9.87 28.97
N HIS A 475 42.76 -9.20 28.64
CA HIS A 475 42.62 -8.51 27.36
C HIS A 475 43.47 -7.24 27.31
N ILE A 476 43.53 -6.48 28.41
CA ILE A 476 44.41 -5.32 28.53
C ILE A 476 45.86 -5.77 28.29
N ASN A 477 46.29 -6.85 28.94
CA ASN A 477 47.64 -7.39 28.82
C ASN A 477 47.96 -7.83 27.38
N PHE A 478 47.04 -8.53 26.70
CA PHE A 478 47.23 -8.95 25.31
C PHE A 478 47.42 -7.76 24.36
N TYR A 479 46.45 -6.84 24.30
CA TYR A 479 46.51 -5.73 23.34
C TYR A 479 47.65 -4.76 23.66
N THR A 480 47.97 -4.57 24.95
CA THR A 480 49.13 -3.75 25.36
C THR A 480 50.46 -4.41 25.00
N LYS A 481 50.60 -5.73 25.19
CA LYS A 481 51.81 -6.49 24.78
C LYS A 481 52.06 -6.34 23.28
N TYR A 482 51.04 -6.57 22.46
CA TYR A 482 51.16 -6.49 21.01
C TYR A 482 51.29 -5.05 20.50
N MET A 483 50.62 -4.07 21.12
CA MET A 483 50.85 -2.65 20.81
C MET A 483 52.33 -2.26 21.03
N ASN A 484 52.93 -2.68 22.15
CA ASN A 484 54.35 -2.42 22.43
C ASN A 484 55.26 -3.11 21.41
N PHE A 485 54.98 -4.37 21.06
CA PHE A 485 55.70 -5.09 20.02
C PHE A 485 55.66 -4.36 18.68
N PHE A 486 54.47 -3.97 18.19
CA PHE A 486 54.36 -3.27 16.91
C PHE A 486 54.95 -1.87 16.94
N THR A 487 54.94 -1.20 18.10
CA THR A 487 55.62 0.11 18.27
C THR A 487 57.13 -0.04 18.05
N GLN A 488 57.74 -1.05 18.68
CA GLN A 488 59.17 -1.35 18.54
C GLN A 488 59.50 -1.81 17.11
N LEU A 489 58.67 -2.69 16.54
CA LEU A 489 58.84 -3.16 15.17
C LEU A 489 58.76 -2.01 14.17
N ARG A 490 57.80 -1.09 14.34
CA ARG A 490 57.66 0.11 13.49
C ARG A 490 58.85 1.06 13.61
N PHE A 491 59.46 1.15 14.79
CA PHE A 491 60.71 1.89 14.97
C PHE A 491 61.86 1.25 14.20
N ILE A 492 62.00 -0.07 14.28
CA ILE A 492 63.01 -0.84 13.53
C ILE A 492 62.82 -0.65 12.04
N GLU A 493 61.60 -0.79 11.52
CA GLU A 493 61.27 -0.53 10.10
C GLU A 493 61.78 0.83 9.64
N ARG A 494 61.50 1.88 10.40
CA ARG A 494 61.92 3.26 10.08
C ARG A 494 63.42 3.45 10.16
N LYS A 495 64.07 2.90 11.18
CA LYS A 495 65.52 3.07 11.37
C LYS A 495 66.34 2.31 10.34
N LEU A 496 65.85 1.16 9.88
CA LEU A 496 66.58 0.29 8.97
C LEU A 496 66.09 0.39 7.52
N GLY A 497 65.01 1.11 7.25
CA GLY A 497 64.44 1.24 5.91
C GLY A 497 63.81 -0.06 5.40
N VAL A 498 63.29 -0.91 6.30
CA VAL A 498 62.65 -2.19 5.96
C VAL A 498 61.14 -2.13 6.24
N ALA A 499 60.36 -2.98 5.57
CA ALA A 499 58.93 -3.13 5.84
C ALA A 499 58.59 -4.61 6.01
N PHE A 500 57.98 -4.97 7.13
CA PHE A 500 57.51 -6.32 7.39
C PHE A 500 56.10 -6.48 6.85
N LYS A 501 55.89 -7.52 6.04
CA LYS A 501 54.59 -7.87 5.49
C LYS A 501 54.35 -9.36 5.57
N ASP A 502 53.09 -9.76 5.75
CA ASP A 502 52.63 -11.16 5.80
C ASP A 502 53.56 -12.07 6.62
N TYR A 503 53.56 -11.88 7.94
CA TYR A 503 54.39 -12.65 8.87
C TYR A 503 53.57 -13.26 10.00
N THR A 504 54.12 -14.29 10.62
CA THR A 504 53.66 -14.84 11.89
C THR A 504 54.52 -14.27 13.02
N ILE A 505 54.01 -14.30 14.26
CA ILE A 505 54.74 -13.83 15.43
C ILE A 505 54.86 -14.99 16.42
N SER A 506 56.09 -15.37 16.74
CA SER A 506 56.40 -16.26 17.87
C SER A 506 56.79 -15.47 19.12
N GLU A 507 56.77 -16.10 20.30
CA GLU A 507 57.30 -15.47 21.53
C GLU A 507 58.78 -15.09 21.38
N GLN A 508 59.56 -15.87 20.63
CA GLN A 508 60.95 -15.54 20.35
C GLN A 508 61.09 -14.27 19.51
N ASP A 509 60.19 -14.04 18.54
CA ASP A 509 60.20 -12.81 17.75
C ASP A 509 59.94 -11.58 18.61
N ILE A 510 59.05 -11.69 19.61
CA ILE A 510 58.76 -10.60 20.56
C ILE A 510 60.02 -10.24 21.36
N ILE A 511 60.76 -11.25 21.83
CA ILE A 511 62.04 -11.07 22.53
C ILE A 511 63.08 -10.43 21.59
N ASN A 512 63.19 -10.94 20.36
CA ASN A 512 64.14 -10.46 19.37
C ASN A 512 63.89 -8.99 18.98
N VAL A 513 62.64 -8.61 18.74
CA VAL A 513 62.26 -7.21 18.48
C VAL A 513 62.67 -6.31 19.63
N LYS A 514 62.39 -6.73 20.87
CA LYS A 514 62.75 -5.95 22.06
C LYS A 514 64.25 -5.75 22.21
N ASP A 515 65.04 -6.80 22.00
CA ASP A 515 66.51 -6.73 22.05
C ASP A 515 67.08 -5.82 20.95
N ILE A 516 66.62 -5.98 19.71
CA ILE A 516 67.04 -5.15 18.57
C ILE A 516 66.67 -3.69 18.82
N TYR A 517 65.43 -3.41 19.24
CA TYR A 517 64.99 -2.06 19.58
C TYR A 517 65.86 -1.42 20.66
N THR A 518 66.15 -2.14 21.75
CA THR A 518 66.96 -1.63 22.87
C THR A 518 68.37 -1.26 22.41
N LYS A 519 68.97 -2.07 21.53
CA LYS A 519 70.29 -1.77 20.95
C LYS A 519 70.26 -0.56 20.02
N LEU A 520 69.22 -0.42 19.20
CA LEU A 520 69.07 0.70 18.26
C LEU A 520 68.76 2.05 18.93
N VAL A 521 68.13 2.02 20.11
CA VAL A 521 67.85 3.25 20.89
C VAL A 521 69.04 3.65 21.76
N SER A 522 69.94 2.74 22.11
CA SER A 522 71.08 3.03 22.99
C SER A 522 72.14 3.89 22.28
N PRO A 523 72.44 5.11 22.77
CA PRO A 523 73.42 6.01 22.15
C PRO A 523 74.87 5.50 22.23
N ASN A 524 75.15 4.50 23.08
CA ASN A 524 76.48 3.94 23.30
C ASN A 524 76.70 2.59 22.58
N TYR A 525 75.76 2.13 21.76
CA TYR A 525 75.92 0.87 21.04
C TYR A 525 76.96 1.03 19.92
N LYS A 526 78.21 0.62 20.18
CA LYS A 526 79.27 0.55 19.16
C LYS A 526 78.94 -0.60 18.20
N SER A 527 78.69 -0.28 16.93
CA SER A 527 78.48 -1.28 15.88
C SER A 527 79.68 -2.23 15.81
N ALA A 528 79.41 -3.50 15.52
CA ALA A 528 80.47 -4.49 15.33
C ALA A 528 81.34 -4.11 14.12
N LYS A 529 82.66 -4.31 14.20
CA LYS A 529 83.63 -4.01 13.14
C LYS A 529 83.36 -4.71 11.78
N LYS A 530 82.39 -5.62 11.69
CA LYS A 530 81.89 -6.27 10.46
C LYS A 530 80.36 -6.25 10.45
N SER A 531 79.75 -6.07 9.27
CA SER A 531 78.29 -6.08 9.11
C SER A 531 77.71 -7.42 9.53
N LYS A 532 76.95 -7.44 10.64
CA LYS A 532 76.24 -8.63 11.10
C LYS A 532 74.84 -8.64 10.48
N LYS A 533 74.49 -9.71 9.76
CA LYS A 533 73.11 -9.93 9.30
C LYS A 533 72.20 -10.21 10.49
N ILE A 534 71.03 -9.59 10.48
CA ILE A 534 69.94 -9.79 11.42
C ILE A 534 68.85 -10.54 10.68
N HIS A 535 68.36 -11.61 11.28
CA HIS A 535 67.17 -12.32 10.83
C HIS A 535 66.06 -12.03 11.84
N LEU A 536 64.96 -11.44 11.37
CA LEU A 536 63.81 -11.09 12.21
C LEU A 536 62.53 -11.30 11.42
N LEU A 537 61.56 -12.01 12.02
CA LEU A 537 60.33 -12.42 11.33
C LEU A 537 60.69 -13.14 10.01
N ASN A 538 60.16 -12.67 8.88
CA ASN A 538 60.41 -13.20 7.56
C ASN A 538 61.48 -12.41 6.76
N ALA A 539 62.20 -11.46 7.38
CA ALA A 539 63.16 -10.60 6.69
C ALA A 539 64.59 -10.76 7.22
N THR A 540 65.56 -10.48 6.33
CA THR A 540 66.99 -10.43 6.65
C THR A 540 67.57 -9.09 6.23
N PHE A 541 68.32 -8.43 7.12
CA PHE A 541 68.90 -7.11 6.87
C PHE A 541 70.22 -6.93 7.62
N ASP A 542 71.04 -5.98 7.22
CA ASP A 542 72.33 -5.71 7.86
C ASP A 542 72.17 -4.80 9.09
N TRP A 543 72.97 -5.06 10.14
CA TRP A 543 73.05 -4.17 11.29
C TRP A 543 73.52 -2.77 10.86
N PRO A 544 72.85 -1.68 11.28
CA PRO A 544 73.25 -0.33 10.89
C PRO A 544 74.66 -0.01 11.40
N LYS A 545 75.51 0.54 10.53
CA LYS A 545 76.91 0.84 10.85
C LYS A 545 77.06 1.96 11.86
#